data_AF-A0A946Y2D8-F1
#
_entry.id   AF-A0A946Y2D8-F1
#
_cell.length_a   1.000
_cell.length_b   1.000
_cell.length_c   1.000
_cell.angle_alpha   90.00
_cell.angle_beta   90.00
_cell.angle_gamma   90.00
#
_symmetry.space_group_name_H-M   'P 1'
#
loop_
_entity.id
_entity.type
_entity.pdbx_description
1 polymer ?
#
loop_
_entity_poly.entity_id
_entity_poly.type
_entity_poly.pdbx_seq_one_letter_code
_entity_poly.pdbx_strand_id
1 'polypeptide(L)'
;LVLRYGSTLWTNVLKSVSGFQMYRQFCQPQVDGLSAIDFLLNDPEFPRAVRACMEQAKFTAAALPRSEDLILSLDRVENSLPSPLPTDLDGAMVSKFMDALQKQLAGVHNAVVQTWFLPGGDA
;
A
#
# COMPACT_ATOMS: atom_id res chain seq x y z
N LEU A 1 -23.80 8.31 17.61
CA LEU A 1 -23.48 6.86 17.55
C LEU A 1 -22.52 6.52 16.41
N VAL A 2 -22.70 7.06 15.19
CA VAL A 2 -21.81 6.85 14.03
C VAL A 2 -20.34 7.26 14.28
N LEU A 3 -20.09 8.36 15.01
CA LEU A 3 -18.73 8.80 15.37
C LEU A 3 -17.93 7.84 16.28
N ARG A 4 -18.61 6.99 17.05
CA ARG A 4 -17.93 6.01 17.94
C ARG A 4 -17.54 4.73 17.20
N TYR A 5 -18.27 4.33 16.18
CA TYR A 5 -17.93 3.13 15.40
C TYR A 5 -16.82 3.39 14.38
N GLY A 6 -16.81 4.57 13.75
CA GLY A 6 -15.74 4.95 12.82
C GLY A 6 -14.36 4.96 13.48
N SER A 7 -14.21 5.66 14.61
CA SER A 7 -12.94 5.68 15.34
C SER A 7 -12.53 4.31 15.89
N THR A 8 -13.48 3.47 16.31
CA THR A 8 -13.18 2.11 16.80
C THR A 8 -12.74 1.18 15.66
N LEU A 9 -13.39 1.24 14.51
CA LEU A 9 -13.01 0.45 13.33
C LEU A 9 -11.58 0.77 12.91
N TRP A 10 -11.27 2.05 12.67
CA TRP A 10 -9.94 2.49 12.24
C TRP A 10 -8.88 2.25 13.30
N THR A 11 -9.21 2.40 14.59
CA THR A 11 -8.32 1.99 15.68
C THR A 11 -7.98 0.50 15.60
N ASN A 12 -8.96 -0.37 15.33
CA ASN A 12 -8.73 -1.80 15.22
C ASN A 12 -7.91 -2.16 13.97
N VAL A 13 -8.15 -1.50 12.84
CA VAL A 13 -7.34 -1.65 11.61
C VAL A 13 -5.89 -1.24 11.88
N LEU A 14 -5.65 -0.07 12.49
CA LEU A 14 -4.32 0.37 12.86
C LEU A 14 -3.65 -0.59 13.84
N LYS A 15 -4.39 -1.15 14.81
CA LYS A 15 -3.87 -2.16 15.74
C LYS A 15 -3.50 -3.47 15.04
N SER A 16 -4.29 -3.95 14.07
CA SER A 16 -3.99 -5.20 13.36
C SER A 16 -2.70 -5.12 12.56
N VAL A 17 -2.34 -3.91 12.09
CA VAL A 17 -1.04 -3.67 11.45
C VAL A 17 0.00 -3.09 12.41
N SER A 18 -0.21 -3.13 13.73
CA SER A 18 0.70 -2.57 14.74
C SER A 18 1.06 -1.08 14.52
N GLY A 19 0.26 -0.35 13.75
CA GLY A 19 0.50 1.05 13.38
C GLY A 19 -0.15 2.06 14.33
N PHE A 20 -1.01 1.63 15.26
CA PHE A 20 -1.78 2.54 16.11
C PHE A 20 -0.93 3.54 16.91
N GLN A 21 0.22 3.11 17.46
CA GLN A 21 1.10 4.01 18.21
C GLN A 21 1.85 4.97 17.28
N MET A 22 2.35 4.49 16.14
CA MET A 22 3.02 5.34 15.15
C MET A 22 2.07 6.40 14.59
N TYR A 23 0.87 6.00 14.18
CA TYR A 23 -0.16 6.93 13.73
C TYR A 23 -0.43 8.05 14.76
N ARG A 24 -0.56 7.70 16.05
CA ARG A 24 -0.81 8.70 17.09
C ARG A 24 0.38 9.61 17.37
N GLN A 25 1.60 9.15 17.16
CA GLN A 25 2.81 9.93 17.38
C GLN A 25 3.12 10.87 16.21
N PHE A 26 2.92 10.42 14.97
CA PHE A 26 3.38 11.12 13.78
C PHE A 26 2.26 11.79 12.96
N CYS A 27 1.01 11.34 13.09
CA CYS A 27 -0.13 11.89 12.35
C CYS A 27 -1.03 12.75 13.23
N GLN A 28 -1.94 12.12 13.99
CA GLN A 28 -2.92 12.83 14.82
C GLN A 28 -3.31 12.05 16.09
N PRO A 29 -3.57 12.74 17.22
CA PRO A 29 -3.98 12.08 18.46
C PRO A 29 -5.31 11.33 18.36
N GLN A 30 -6.24 11.83 17.54
CA GLN A 30 -7.54 11.23 17.28
C GLN A 30 -7.52 10.46 15.95
N VAL A 31 -8.05 9.25 15.96
CA VAL A 31 -8.17 8.43 14.75
C VAL A 31 -9.44 8.80 14.00
N ASP A 32 -9.29 9.31 12.79
CA ASP A 32 -10.33 9.43 11.78
C ASP A 32 -9.98 8.57 10.55
N GLY A 33 -10.98 8.29 9.72
CA GLY A 33 -10.81 7.34 8.62
C GLY A 33 -9.92 7.83 7.49
N LEU A 34 -10.02 9.12 7.12
CA LEU A 34 -9.24 9.67 6.02
C LEU A 34 -7.75 9.66 6.37
N SER A 35 -7.41 10.19 7.54
CA SER A 35 -6.03 10.21 8.03
C SER A 35 -5.47 8.80 8.21
N ALA A 36 -6.29 7.85 8.70
CA ALA A 36 -5.85 6.46 8.84
C ALA A 36 -5.59 5.79 7.49
N ILE A 37 -6.44 6.03 6.48
CA ILE A 37 -6.21 5.51 5.12
C ILE A 37 -4.94 6.13 4.54
N ASP A 38 -4.76 7.45 4.64
CA ASP A 38 -3.59 8.12 4.08
C ASP A 38 -2.30 7.60 4.71
N PHE A 39 -2.27 7.45 6.03
CA PHE A 39 -1.17 6.85 6.77
C PHE A 39 -0.84 5.42 6.28
N LEU A 40 -1.86 4.57 6.12
CA LEU A 40 -1.66 3.18 5.67
C LEU A 40 -1.24 3.06 4.21
N LEU A 41 -1.50 4.07 3.38
CA LEU A 41 -1.12 4.06 1.97
C LEU A 41 0.22 4.74 1.73
N ASN A 42 0.42 5.93 2.29
CA ASN A 42 1.42 6.88 1.83
C ASN A 42 2.55 7.15 2.82
N ASP A 43 2.44 6.76 4.09
CA ASP A 43 3.47 7.08 5.08
C ASP A 43 4.80 6.34 4.76
N PRO A 44 5.90 7.04 4.46
CA PRO A 44 7.15 6.40 4.07
C PRO A 44 7.93 5.84 5.27
N GLU A 45 7.64 6.29 6.49
CA GLU A 45 8.33 5.87 7.71
C GLU A 45 7.66 4.67 8.37
N PHE A 46 6.39 4.41 8.07
CA PHE A 46 5.67 3.23 8.53
C PHE A 46 5.94 2.02 7.63
N PRO A 47 6.70 0.99 8.06
CA PRO A 47 7.17 -0.07 7.16
C PRO A 47 6.07 -0.95 6.55
N ARG A 48 4.84 -0.85 7.07
CA ARG A 48 3.67 -1.58 6.58
C ARG A 48 2.72 -0.72 5.74
N ALA A 49 3.05 0.56 5.55
CA ALA A 49 2.39 1.36 4.55
C ALA A 49 2.71 0.84 3.15
N VAL A 50 1.77 0.98 2.22
CA VAL A 50 1.93 0.46 0.86
C VAL A 50 3.13 1.10 0.17
N ARG A 51 3.27 2.44 0.26
CA ARG A 51 4.42 3.17 -0.29
C ARG A 51 5.75 2.64 0.24
N ALA A 52 5.92 2.59 1.57
CA ALA A 52 7.14 2.09 2.20
C ALA A 52 7.47 0.64 1.76
N CYS A 53 6.46 -0.23 1.65
CA CYS A 53 6.63 -1.58 1.13
C CYS A 53 7.10 -1.61 -0.33
N MET A 54 6.55 -0.74 -1.20
CA MET A 54 6.97 -0.66 -2.60
C MET A 54 8.40 -0.13 -2.73
N GLU A 55 8.74 0.92 -1.99
CA GLU A 55 10.10 1.47 -1.95
C GLU A 55 11.11 0.43 -1.48
N GLN A 56 10.81 -0.29 -0.40
CA GLN A 56 11.68 -1.34 0.11
C GLN A 56 11.81 -2.51 -0.87
N ALA A 57 10.71 -2.90 -1.52
CA ALA A 57 10.73 -3.94 -2.54
C ALA A 57 11.60 -3.54 -3.74
N LYS A 58 11.51 -2.30 -4.21
CA LYS A 58 12.36 -1.76 -5.28
C LYS A 58 13.84 -1.78 -4.89
N PHE A 59 14.15 -1.32 -3.68
CA PHE A 59 15.51 -1.35 -3.15
C PHE A 59 16.09 -2.77 -3.15
N THR A 60 15.31 -3.77 -2.71
CA THR A 60 15.76 -5.17 -2.73
C THR A 60 15.84 -5.75 -4.15
N ALA A 61 14.90 -5.39 -5.02
CA ALA A 61 14.83 -5.87 -6.40
C ALA A 61 16.03 -5.39 -7.23
N ALA A 62 16.54 -4.19 -6.96
CA ALA A 62 17.70 -3.63 -7.65
C ALA A 62 18.98 -4.49 -7.49
N ALA A 63 19.06 -5.34 -6.47
CA ALA A 63 20.17 -6.28 -6.28
C ALA A 63 20.01 -7.59 -7.07
N LEU A 64 18.82 -7.83 -7.67
CA LEU A 64 18.52 -9.05 -8.43
C LEU A 64 18.75 -8.83 -9.93
N PRO A 65 19.18 -9.88 -10.66
CA PRO A 65 19.39 -9.79 -12.10
C PRO A 65 18.05 -9.63 -12.86
N ARG A 66 18.05 -8.81 -13.92
CA ARG A 66 16.92 -8.57 -14.82
C ARG A 66 15.67 -8.01 -14.12
N SER A 67 15.86 -7.13 -13.14
CA SER A 67 14.80 -6.60 -12.28
C SER A 67 14.04 -5.40 -12.86
N GLU A 68 14.36 -4.97 -14.08
CA GLU A 68 13.82 -3.74 -14.69
C GLU A 68 12.29 -3.79 -14.78
N ASP A 69 11.72 -4.89 -15.26
CA ASP A 69 10.27 -5.06 -15.37
C ASP A 69 9.57 -5.13 -14.00
N LEU A 70 10.24 -5.73 -13.00
CA LEU A 70 9.71 -5.74 -11.63
C LEU A 70 9.68 -4.31 -11.07
N ILE A 71 10.78 -3.56 -11.21
CA ILE A 71 10.88 -2.18 -10.71
C ILE A 71 9.79 -1.31 -11.37
N LEU A 72 9.60 -1.42 -12.69
CA LEU A 72 8.53 -0.71 -13.39
C LEU A 72 7.14 -1.10 -12.88
N SER A 73 6.91 -2.38 -12.55
CA SER A 73 5.63 -2.81 -11.98
C SER A 73 5.38 -2.28 -10.56
N LEU A 74 6.42 -2.19 -9.74
CA LEU A 74 6.38 -1.61 -8.39
C LEU A 74 6.14 -0.09 -8.45
N ASP A 75 6.80 0.61 -9.37
CA ASP A 75 6.58 2.04 -9.62
C ASP A 75 5.14 2.33 -10.03
N ARG A 76 4.49 1.45 -10.81
CA ARG A 76 3.07 1.62 -11.16
C ARG A 76 2.18 1.56 -9.92
N VAL A 77 2.43 0.59 -9.03
CA VAL A 77 1.68 0.49 -7.75
C VAL A 77 1.84 1.77 -6.95
N GLU A 78 3.08 2.22 -6.76
CA GLU A 78 3.37 3.42 -5.97
C GLU A 78 2.73 4.68 -6.57
N ASN A 79 2.84 4.87 -7.89
CA ASN A 79 2.26 6.03 -8.59
C ASN A 79 0.72 5.99 -8.64
N SER A 80 0.11 4.83 -8.39
CA SER A 80 -1.35 4.70 -8.30
C SER A 80 -1.91 5.10 -6.93
N LEU A 81 -1.04 5.27 -5.92
CA LEU A 81 -1.47 5.64 -4.58
C LEU A 81 -1.97 7.09 -4.57
N PRO A 82 -3.23 7.34 -4.20
CA PRO A 82 -3.78 8.68 -4.16
C PRO A 82 -3.07 9.50 -3.08
N SER A 83 -2.52 10.65 -3.48
CA SER A 83 -1.98 11.65 -2.55
C SER A 83 -2.11 13.04 -3.20
N PRO A 84 -2.86 13.98 -2.59
CA PRO A 84 -3.67 13.81 -1.37
C PRO A 84 -4.90 12.92 -1.62
N LEU A 85 -5.47 12.36 -0.54
CA LEU A 85 -6.73 11.65 -0.63
C LEU A 85 -7.89 12.58 -1.01
N PRO A 86 -8.89 12.08 -1.76
CA PRO A 86 -10.16 12.79 -1.96
C PRO A 86 -10.82 13.13 -0.63
N THR A 87 -11.33 14.34 -0.47
CA THR A 87 -11.98 14.79 0.77
C THR A 87 -13.37 14.18 0.96
N ASP A 88 -13.99 13.71 -0.12
CA ASP A 88 -15.30 13.05 -0.18
C ASP A 88 -15.19 11.51 -0.24
N LEU A 89 -14.05 10.95 0.16
CA LEU A 89 -13.80 9.51 0.11
C LEU A 89 -14.85 8.72 0.92
N ASP A 90 -15.63 7.91 0.22
CA ASP A 90 -16.60 7.01 0.82
C ASP A 90 -16.14 5.54 0.78
N GLY A 91 -16.92 4.65 1.39
CA GLY A 91 -16.60 3.22 1.44
C GLY A 91 -16.56 2.55 0.06
N ALA A 92 -17.35 3.02 -0.91
CA ALA A 92 -17.38 2.46 -2.25
C ALA A 92 -16.14 2.86 -3.06
N MET A 93 -15.68 4.11 -2.89
CA MET A 93 -14.42 4.59 -3.46
C MET A 93 -13.23 3.84 -2.86
N VAL A 94 -13.20 3.64 -1.53
CA VAL A 94 -12.17 2.82 -0.87
C VAL A 94 -12.17 1.40 -1.44
N SER A 95 -13.32 0.75 -1.54
CA SER A 95 -13.40 -0.62 -2.08
C SER A 95 -12.87 -0.70 -3.51
N LYS A 96 -13.28 0.22 -4.39
CA LYS A 96 -12.80 0.27 -5.78
C LYS A 96 -11.29 0.50 -5.86
N PHE A 97 -10.76 1.36 -5.00
CA PHE A 97 -9.33 1.60 -4.91
C PHE A 97 -8.58 0.35 -4.45
N MET A 98 -9.06 -0.34 -3.42
CA MET A 98 -8.47 -1.58 -2.94
C MET A 98 -8.48 -2.68 -4.01
N ASP A 99 -9.56 -2.82 -4.78
CA ASP A 99 -9.64 -3.77 -5.90
C ASP A 99 -8.61 -3.44 -7.00
N ALA A 100 -8.43 -2.15 -7.32
CA ALA A 100 -7.44 -1.72 -8.29
C ALA A 100 -6.00 -1.98 -7.78
N LEU A 101 -5.74 -1.72 -6.50
CA LEU A 101 -4.45 -1.99 -5.87
C LEU A 101 -4.13 -3.48 -5.87
N GLN A 102 -5.09 -4.35 -5.53
CA GLN A 102 -4.93 -5.80 -5.58
C GLN A 102 -4.55 -6.31 -6.98
N LYS A 103 -5.19 -5.78 -8.04
CA LYS A 103 -4.84 -6.12 -9.43
C LYS A 103 -3.43 -5.72 -9.80
N GLN A 104 -2.97 -4.54 -9.35
CA GLN A 104 -1.61 -4.10 -9.62
C GLN A 104 -0.57 -4.94 -8.88
N LEU A 105 -0.84 -5.31 -7.62
CA LEU A 105 0.00 -6.24 -6.86
C LEU A 105 0.06 -7.64 -7.50
N ALA A 106 -1.05 -8.12 -8.09
CA ALA A 106 -1.02 -9.33 -8.90
C ALA A 106 -0.12 -9.18 -10.15
N GLY A 107 -0.09 -7.98 -10.75
CA GLY A 107 0.86 -7.63 -11.82
C GLY A 107 2.32 -7.71 -11.37
N VAL A 108 2.64 -7.19 -10.18
CA VAL A 108 3.98 -7.32 -9.57
C VAL A 108 4.34 -8.79 -9.37
N HIS A 109 3.42 -9.60 -8.82
CA HIS A 109 3.64 -11.03 -8.65
C HIS A 109 3.96 -11.72 -9.99
N ASN A 110 3.20 -11.41 -11.04
CA ASN A 110 3.45 -11.97 -12.37
C ASN A 110 4.82 -11.59 -12.90
N ALA A 111 5.27 -10.33 -12.71
CA ALA A 111 6.62 -9.90 -13.09
C ALA A 111 7.69 -10.73 -12.37
N VAL A 112 7.54 -10.96 -11.05
CA VAL A 112 8.45 -11.83 -10.29
C VAL A 112 8.51 -13.24 -10.89
N VAL A 113 7.35 -13.84 -11.16
CA VAL A 113 7.25 -15.21 -11.68
C VAL A 113 7.88 -15.33 -13.07
N GLN A 114 7.60 -14.40 -13.98
CA GLN A 114 8.14 -14.41 -15.34
C GLN A 114 9.66 -14.20 -15.36
N THR A 115 10.21 -13.34 -14.49
CA THR A 115 11.64 -13.01 -14.51
C THR A 115 12.54 -14.11 -13.93
N TRP A 116 12.10 -14.80 -12.87
CA TRP A 116 12.96 -15.71 -12.11
C TRP A 116 12.48 -17.14 -11.98
N PHE A 117 11.20 -17.43 -12.22
CA PHE A 117 10.64 -18.76 -11.95
C PHE A 117 10.19 -19.52 -13.21
N LEU A 118 9.82 -18.82 -14.29
CA LEU A 118 9.47 -19.47 -15.55
C LEU A 118 10.71 -19.62 -16.45
N PRO A 119 10.83 -20.74 -17.18
CA PRO A 119 11.91 -20.92 -18.13
C PRO A 119 11.79 -19.85 -19.23
N GLY A 120 12.88 -19.14 -19.51
CA GLY A 120 12.94 -18.26 -20.68
C GLY A 120 12.55 -19.05 -21.91
N GLY A 121 11.70 -18.48 -22.77
CA GLY A 121 11.12 -19.13 -23.94
C GLY A 121 12.10 -19.51 -25.06
N ASP A 122 13.34 -19.85 -24.73
CA ASP A 122 14.32 -20.45 -25.61
C ASP A 122 14.29 -21.97 -25.41
N ALA A 123 13.30 -22.61 -26.03
CA ALA A 123 13.26 -24.05 -26.30
C ALA A 123 13.25 -24.26 -27.82
#